data_AF-A0A1B9MXD5-F1
#
_entry.id   AF-A0A1B9MXD5-F1
#
_cell.length_a   1.000
_cell.length_b   1.000
_cell.length_c   1.000
_cell.angle_alpha   90.00
_cell.angle_beta   90.00
_cell.angle_gamma   90.00
#
_symmetry.space_group_name_H-M   'P 1'
#
loop_
_entity.id
_entity.type
_entity.pdbx_description
1 polymer ?
#
loop_
_entity_poly.entity_id
_entity_poly.type
_entity_poly.pdbx_seq_one_letter_code
_entity_poly.pdbx_strand_id
1 'polypeptide(L)'
;MLKQNIKNYLDEEYSTVLPEYQEKYKKTLLKYHINPNSAFFEFVSKYSDEYYGKYGLLYDIATDLSTDDNVTQILHEKEQVPLKYISLINLETEDYLLYNKENEHVVLIESGNIDKLKNNNFDKEWNSFNEFLEDFFELN
;
A
#
# COMPACT_ATOMS: atom_id res chain seq x y z
N MET A 1 -13.41 0.40 3.47
CA MET A 1 -13.52 -1.07 3.67
C MET A 1 -13.26 -1.80 2.36
N LEU A 2 -12.69 -3.00 2.44
CA LEU A 2 -12.32 -3.81 1.28
C LEU A 2 -13.57 -4.37 0.59
N LYS A 3 -13.60 -4.38 -0.75
CA LYS A 3 -14.74 -4.93 -1.52
C LYS A 3 -14.82 -6.46 -1.38
N GLN A 4 -16.02 -7.01 -1.55
CA GLN A 4 -16.28 -8.44 -1.33
C GLN A 4 -15.61 -9.36 -2.36
N ASN A 5 -15.54 -8.95 -3.64
CA ASN A 5 -14.81 -9.69 -4.68
C ASN A 5 -13.33 -9.84 -4.33
N ILE A 6 -12.69 -8.76 -3.87
CA ILE A 6 -11.29 -8.78 -3.42
C ILE A 6 -11.13 -9.69 -2.20
N LYS A 7 -12.04 -9.62 -1.22
CA LYS A 7 -12.01 -10.51 -0.04
C LYS A 7 -12.09 -11.98 -0.43
N ASN A 8 -13.03 -12.32 -1.32
CA ASN A 8 -13.19 -13.69 -1.78
C ASN A 8 -11.91 -14.18 -2.46
N TYR A 9 -11.34 -13.39 -3.38
CA TYR A 9 -10.08 -13.71 -4.04
C TYR A 9 -8.94 -13.93 -3.02
N LEU A 10 -8.79 -13.04 -2.05
CA LEU A 10 -7.74 -13.16 -1.04
C LEU A 10 -7.96 -14.36 -0.09
N ASP A 11 -9.19 -14.64 0.30
CA ASP A 11 -9.52 -15.79 1.16
C ASP A 11 -9.39 -17.14 0.41
N GLU A 12 -9.52 -17.15 -0.92
CA GLU A 12 -9.37 -18.34 -1.78
C GLU A 12 -7.90 -18.63 -2.14
N GLU A 13 -7.13 -17.59 -2.48
CA GLU A 13 -5.77 -17.74 -3.02
C GLU A 13 -4.67 -17.60 -1.94
N TYR A 14 -4.96 -16.95 -0.81
CA TYR A 14 -3.96 -16.61 0.20
C TYR A 14 -4.40 -16.97 1.62
N SER A 15 -3.42 -17.02 2.53
CA SER A 15 -3.68 -17.21 3.96
C SER A 15 -3.84 -15.87 4.66
N THR A 16 -4.74 -15.82 5.63
CA THR A 16 -4.83 -14.65 6.52
C THR A 16 -3.74 -14.69 7.57
N VAL A 17 -3.25 -13.51 7.95
CA VAL A 17 -2.33 -13.32 9.07
C VAL A 17 -2.92 -13.90 10.37
N LEU A 18 -2.11 -14.53 11.22
CA LEU A 18 -2.62 -15.05 12.52
C LEU A 18 -3.14 -13.91 13.41
N PRO A 19 -4.20 -14.14 14.21
CA PRO A 19 -4.87 -13.08 14.98
C PRO A 19 -3.93 -12.21 15.84
N GLU A 20 -2.92 -12.80 16.48
CA GLU A 20 -1.95 -12.08 17.30
C GLU A 20 -1.09 -11.08 16.50
N TYR A 21 -0.76 -11.40 15.24
CA TYR A 21 -0.04 -10.51 14.34
C TYR A 21 -0.96 -9.46 13.74
N GLN A 22 -2.24 -9.79 13.46
CA GLN A 22 -3.21 -8.80 13.02
C GLN A 22 -3.33 -7.65 14.03
N GLU A 23 -3.40 -7.95 15.33
CA GLU A 23 -3.48 -6.92 16.38
C GLU A 23 -2.20 -6.08 16.48
N LYS A 24 -1.03 -6.68 16.23
CA LYS A 24 0.23 -5.93 16.11
C LYS A 24 0.18 -4.98 14.91
N TYR A 25 -0.21 -5.47 13.73
CA TYR A 25 -0.29 -4.68 12.51
C TYR A 25 -1.30 -3.55 12.61
N LYS A 26 -2.50 -3.80 13.17
CA LYS A 26 -3.48 -2.74 13.46
C LYS A 26 -2.89 -1.62 14.32
N LYS A 27 -2.14 -1.94 15.38
CA LYS A 27 -1.47 -0.94 16.21
C LYS A 27 -0.42 -0.15 15.43
N THR A 28 0.37 -0.80 14.58
CA THR A 28 1.33 -0.13 13.69
C THR A 28 0.60 0.84 12.76
N LEU A 29 -0.42 0.38 12.04
CA LEU A 29 -1.18 1.22 11.10
C LEU A 29 -1.82 2.45 11.79
N LEU A 30 -2.31 2.30 13.01
CA LEU A 30 -2.83 3.42 13.81
C LEU A 30 -1.74 4.45 14.17
N LYS A 31 -0.49 4.04 14.41
CA LYS A 31 0.63 4.98 14.63
C LYS A 31 0.95 5.81 13.38
N TYR A 32 0.74 5.23 12.20
CA TYR A 32 0.84 5.95 10.92
C TYR A 32 -0.40 6.81 10.59
N HIS A 33 -1.36 6.89 11.52
CA HIS A 33 -2.62 7.61 11.36
C HIS A 33 -3.43 7.14 10.15
N ILE A 34 -3.41 5.83 9.88
CA ILE A 34 -4.25 5.22 8.84
C ILE A 34 -5.67 5.02 9.39
N ASN A 35 -6.67 5.39 8.59
CA ASN A 35 -8.07 5.27 8.97
C ASN A 35 -8.45 3.79 9.22
N PRO A 36 -8.93 3.40 10.42
CA PRO A 36 -9.28 2.02 10.73
C PRO A 36 -10.46 1.47 9.92
N ASN A 37 -11.23 2.33 9.24
CA ASN A 37 -12.35 1.93 8.37
C ASN A 37 -11.96 1.87 6.87
N SER A 38 -10.71 2.20 6.53
CA SER A 38 -10.20 2.18 5.14
C SER A 38 -10.08 0.75 4.61
N ALA A 39 -10.14 0.60 3.29
CA ALA A 39 -9.84 -0.68 2.65
C ALA A 39 -8.39 -1.10 2.89
N PHE A 40 -7.48 -0.13 2.89
CA PHE A 40 -6.06 -0.34 3.16
C PHE A 40 -5.81 -0.94 4.54
N PHE A 41 -6.46 -0.40 5.57
CA PHE A 41 -6.29 -0.91 6.94
C PHE A 41 -6.74 -2.36 7.07
N GLU A 42 -7.89 -2.70 6.47
CA GLU A 42 -8.40 -4.06 6.45
C GLU A 42 -7.46 -5.00 5.68
N PHE A 43 -6.98 -4.59 4.51
CA PHE A 43 -6.05 -5.36 3.69
C PHE A 43 -4.74 -5.64 4.43
N VAL A 44 -4.01 -4.59 4.83
CA VAL A 44 -2.68 -4.72 5.43
C VAL A 44 -2.73 -5.43 6.79
N SER A 45 -3.81 -5.30 7.57
CA SER A 45 -3.87 -5.99 8.86
C SER A 45 -4.28 -7.46 8.79
N LYS A 46 -5.10 -7.85 7.80
CA LYS A 46 -5.64 -9.22 7.69
C LYS A 46 -4.91 -10.09 6.66
N TYR A 47 -4.47 -9.46 5.58
CA TYR A 47 -3.86 -10.07 4.40
C TYR A 47 -2.47 -9.45 4.15
N SER A 48 -1.65 -9.33 5.19
CA SER A 48 -0.28 -8.88 4.99
C SER A 48 0.55 -10.02 4.44
N ASP A 49 1.08 -9.82 3.23
CA ASP A 49 2.00 -10.72 2.54
C ASP A 49 2.66 -9.96 1.39
N GLU A 50 3.56 -10.61 0.67
CA GLU A 50 4.02 -10.17 -0.64
C GLU A 50 3.05 -10.64 -1.73
N TYR A 51 2.68 -9.74 -2.65
CA TYR A 51 1.76 -10.04 -3.74
C TYR A 51 2.38 -9.71 -5.09
N TYR A 52 2.30 -10.64 -6.03
CA TYR A 52 2.64 -10.39 -7.43
C TYR A 52 1.39 -10.06 -8.23
N GLY A 53 1.46 -9.03 -9.06
CA GLY A 53 0.37 -8.61 -9.91
C GLY A 53 0.86 -7.78 -11.08
N LYS A 54 -0.08 -7.06 -11.69
CA LYS A 54 0.13 -6.32 -12.95
C LYS A 54 1.27 -5.29 -12.90
N TYR A 55 1.50 -4.67 -11.74
CA TYR A 55 2.52 -3.63 -11.54
C TYR A 55 3.78 -4.14 -10.83
N GLY A 56 3.99 -5.47 -10.81
CA GLY A 56 5.12 -6.09 -10.14
C GLY A 56 4.79 -6.57 -8.73
N LEU A 57 5.76 -6.43 -7.83
CA LEU A 57 5.69 -6.91 -6.45
C LEU A 57 5.16 -5.83 -5.52
N LEU A 58 4.00 -6.08 -4.90
CA LEU A 58 3.61 -5.43 -3.65
C LEU A 58 4.33 -6.12 -2.51
N TYR A 59 5.07 -5.36 -1.70
CA TYR A 59 5.79 -5.92 -0.56
C TYR A 59 4.88 -6.11 0.66
N ASP A 60 5.36 -6.85 1.67
CA ASP A 60 4.68 -6.96 2.96
C ASP A 60 4.69 -5.63 3.74
N ILE A 61 3.67 -4.81 3.50
CA ILE A 61 3.51 -3.47 4.05
C ILE A 61 3.52 -3.46 5.58
N ALA A 62 2.83 -4.40 6.24
CA ALA A 62 2.74 -4.37 7.69
C ALA A 62 4.08 -4.72 8.35
N THR A 63 4.85 -5.61 7.73
CA THR A 63 6.18 -5.98 8.22
C THR A 63 7.18 -4.84 8.07
N ASP A 64 7.26 -4.21 6.90
CA ASP A 64 8.11 -3.02 6.69
C ASP A 64 7.78 -1.90 7.67
N LEU A 65 6.51 -1.47 7.77
CA LEU A 65 6.09 -0.39 8.68
C LEU A 65 6.33 -0.74 10.17
N SER A 66 6.60 -2.01 10.48
CA SER A 66 6.98 -2.44 11.82
C SER A 66 8.49 -2.32 12.10
N THR A 67 9.28 -1.84 11.15
CA THR A 67 10.74 -1.64 11.25
C THR A 67 11.10 -0.15 11.27
N ASP A 68 12.22 0.17 11.93
CA ASP A 68 12.68 1.56 12.09
C ASP A 68 13.23 2.16 10.77
N ASP A 69 13.70 1.32 9.84
CA ASP A 69 14.26 1.72 8.54
C ASP A 69 13.33 1.38 7.37
N ASN A 70 12.02 1.55 7.58
CA ASN A 70 11.00 1.23 6.59
C ASN A 70 11.05 2.15 5.36
N VAL A 71 10.65 1.62 4.21
CA VAL A 71 10.74 2.34 2.92
C VAL A 71 9.96 3.66 2.97
N THR A 72 8.77 3.65 3.58
CA THR A 72 7.94 4.84 3.72
C THR A 72 8.68 5.97 4.44
N GLN A 73 9.37 5.68 5.54
CA GLN A 73 10.15 6.66 6.29
C GLN A 73 11.35 7.16 5.48
N ILE A 74 12.05 6.26 4.78
CA ILE A 74 13.17 6.62 3.90
C ILE A 74 12.71 7.63 2.84
N LEU A 75 11.56 7.40 2.20
CA LEU A 75 11.00 8.30 1.18
C LEU A 75 10.64 9.67 1.78
N HIS A 76 10.09 9.72 2.99
CA HIS A 76 9.80 10.99 3.66
C HIS A 76 11.06 11.79 3.97
N GLU A 77 12.09 11.13 4.50
CA GLU A 77 13.30 11.80 4.99
C GLU A 77 14.27 12.17 3.86
N LYS A 78 14.46 11.28 2.88
CA LYS A 78 15.48 11.44 1.84
C LYS A 78 14.95 12.08 0.57
N GLU A 79 13.71 11.78 0.21
CA GLU A 79 13.10 12.20 -1.06
C GLU A 79 12.02 13.25 -0.89
N GLN A 80 11.73 13.64 0.36
CA GLN A 80 10.73 14.65 0.70
C GLN A 80 9.33 14.28 0.20
N VAL A 81 9.04 12.97 0.13
CA VAL A 81 7.68 12.48 -0.14
C VAL A 81 6.75 12.96 0.99
N PRO A 82 5.59 13.58 0.69
CA PRO A 82 4.68 14.04 1.73
C PRO A 82 4.22 12.93 2.68
N LEU A 83 4.12 13.24 3.99
CA LEU A 83 3.74 12.31 5.06
C LEU A 83 2.38 11.61 4.87
N LYS A 84 1.55 12.07 3.94
CA LYS A 84 0.28 11.43 3.59
C LYS A 84 0.46 10.15 2.76
N TYR A 85 1.62 9.94 2.15
CA TYR A 85 1.88 8.78 1.31
C TYR A 85 2.55 7.64 2.08
N ILE A 86 2.16 6.40 1.78
CA ILE A 86 2.78 5.15 2.22
C ILE A 86 3.28 4.43 0.96
N SER A 87 4.49 3.88 0.99
CA SER A 87 4.99 3.08 -0.13
C SER A 87 4.27 1.73 -0.20
N LEU A 88 3.99 1.26 -1.42
CA LEU A 88 3.43 -0.07 -1.69
C LEU A 88 4.44 -1.02 -2.35
N ILE A 89 5.58 -0.47 -2.80
CA ILE A 89 6.74 -1.20 -3.34
C ILE A 89 8.01 -0.88 -2.53
N ASN A 90 9.02 -1.74 -2.64
CA ASN A 90 10.35 -1.47 -2.08
C ASN A 90 11.15 -0.51 -3.00
N LEU A 91 12.40 -0.21 -2.63
CA LEU A 91 13.30 0.65 -3.42
C LEU A 91 14.16 -0.13 -4.42
N GLU A 92 13.81 -1.39 -4.74
CA GLU A 92 14.56 -2.18 -5.74
C GLU A 92 14.20 -1.80 -7.17
N THR A 93 13.07 -1.10 -7.35
CA THR A 93 12.67 -0.51 -8.63
C THR A 93 12.87 1.00 -8.60
N GLU A 94 12.98 1.62 -9.77
CA GLU A 94 12.96 3.09 -9.88
C GLU A 94 11.53 3.65 -9.79
N ASP A 95 10.50 2.80 -9.73
CA ASP A 95 9.12 3.27 -9.70
C ASP A 95 8.68 3.65 -8.28
N TYR A 96 7.64 4.48 -8.19
CA TYR A 96 6.94 4.76 -6.95
C TYR A 96 5.48 4.35 -7.07
N LEU A 97 5.05 3.45 -6.21
CA LEU A 97 3.66 3.11 -6.02
C LEU A 97 3.24 3.54 -4.61
N LEU A 98 2.43 4.59 -4.53
CA LEU A 98 2.19 5.32 -3.29
C LEU A 98 0.70 5.34 -2.94
N TYR A 99 0.36 4.88 -1.74
CA TYR A 99 -0.98 5.00 -1.16
C TYR A 99 -1.13 6.30 -0.37
N ASN A 100 -2.13 7.11 -0.69
CA ASN A 100 -2.46 8.32 0.05
C ASN A 100 -3.47 8.01 1.17
N LYS A 101 -3.01 8.09 2.42
CA LYS A 101 -3.80 7.75 3.61
C LYS A 101 -4.90 8.76 3.96
N GLU A 102 -4.96 9.91 3.29
CA GLU A 102 -6.00 10.93 3.51
C GLU A 102 -7.25 10.71 2.65
N ASN A 103 -7.11 10.14 1.46
CA ASN A 103 -8.21 9.97 0.50
C ASN A 103 -8.30 8.55 -0.10
N GLU A 104 -7.45 7.62 0.32
CA GLU A 104 -7.35 6.25 -0.20
C GLU A 104 -6.93 6.13 -1.68
N HIS A 105 -6.49 7.22 -2.32
CA HIS A 105 -5.98 7.13 -3.70
C HIS A 105 -4.66 6.37 -3.74
N VAL A 106 -4.38 5.74 -4.87
CA VAL A 106 -3.06 5.16 -5.16
C VAL A 106 -2.52 5.84 -6.41
N VAL A 107 -1.23 6.17 -6.41
CA VAL A 107 -0.55 6.78 -7.56
C VAL A 107 0.66 5.96 -7.94
N LEU A 108 0.88 5.81 -9.24
CA LEU A 108 2.09 5.23 -9.83
C LEU A 108 2.88 6.34 -10.54
N ILE A 109 4.17 6.40 -10.24
CA ILE A 109 5.14 7.24 -10.92
C ILE A 109 6.26 6.31 -11.41
N GLU A 110 6.40 6.20 -12.71
CA GLU A 110 7.43 5.35 -13.32
C GLU A 110 8.74 6.11 -13.51
N SER A 111 9.86 5.38 -13.48
CA SER A 111 11.22 5.85 -13.83
C SER A 111 11.79 6.96 -12.91
N GLY A 112 11.62 6.84 -11.60
CA GLY A 112 12.45 7.52 -10.60
C GLY A 112 12.27 9.02 -10.46
N ASN A 113 11.29 9.63 -11.15
CA ASN A 113 11.13 11.07 -11.13
C ASN A 113 10.15 11.53 -10.05
N ILE A 114 10.58 11.56 -8.79
CA ILE A 114 9.72 11.95 -7.65
C ILE A 114 9.20 13.40 -7.71
N ASP A 115 9.79 14.28 -8.53
CA ASP A 115 9.27 15.63 -8.74
C ASP A 115 7.92 15.64 -9.46
N LYS A 116 7.58 14.55 -10.17
CA LYS A 116 6.22 14.29 -10.68
C LYS A 116 5.18 14.32 -9.56
N LEU A 117 5.51 13.80 -8.37
CA LEU A 117 4.62 13.81 -7.20
C LEU A 117 4.25 15.23 -6.77
N LYS A 118 5.23 16.15 -6.75
CA LYS A 118 5.03 17.55 -6.34
C LYS A 118 4.11 18.31 -7.30
N ASN A 119 4.08 17.91 -8.57
CA ASN A 119 3.28 18.53 -9.62
C ASN A 119 1.94 17.82 -9.87
N ASN A 120 1.60 16.79 -9.07
CA ASN A 120 0.45 15.91 -9.30
C ASN A 120 0.41 15.34 -10.73
N ASN A 121 1.56 14.97 -11.27
CA ASN A 121 1.70 14.40 -12.60
C ASN A 121 1.99 12.90 -12.48
N PHE A 122 0.97 12.06 -12.50
CA PHE A 122 1.10 10.61 -12.29
C PHE A 122 1.00 9.86 -13.61
N ASP A 123 1.79 8.80 -13.76
CA ASP A 123 1.67 7.90 -14.92
C ASP A 123 0.37 7.09 -14.81
N LYS A 124 -0.05 6.78 -13.58
CA LYS A 124 -1.38 6.23 -13.28
C LYS A 124 -1.90 6.65 -11.91
N GLU A 125 -3.22 6.75 -11.77
CA GLU A 125 -3.92 7.03 -10.52
C GLU A 125 -5.18 6.15 -10.40
N TRP A 126 -5.45 5.68 -9.18
CA TRP A 126 -6.69 5.03 -8.79
C TRP A 126 -7.39 5.85 -7.71
N ASN A 127 -8.70 6.06 -7.81
CA ASN A 127 -9.45 6.91 -6.88
C ASN A 127 -9.75 6.21 -5.54
N SER A 128 -9.44 4.91 -5.45
CA SER A 128 -9.51 4.17 -4.20
C SER A 128 -8.54 3.00 -4.20
N PHE A 129 -8.18 2.55 -2.99
CA PHE A 129 -7.37 1.35 -2.83
C PHE A 129 -8.05 0.08 -3.38
N ASN A 130 -9.39 0.02 -3.35
CA ASN A 130 -10.11 -1.09 -3.97
C ASN A 130 -9.97 -1.10 -5.50
N GLU A 131 -10.08 0.06 -6.16
CA GLU A 131 -9.85 0.16 -7.61
C GLU A 131 -8.42 -0.24 -7.98
N PHE A 132 -7.45 0.14 -7.15
CA PHE A 132 -6.07 -0.31 -7.32
C PHE A 132 -5.95 -1.83 -7.23
N LEU A 133 -6.50 -2.47 -6.19
CA LEU A 133 -6.41 -3.92 -6.02
C LEU A 133 -7.13 -4.70 -7.12
N GLU A 134 -8.28 -4.21 -7.59
CA GLU A 134 -9.00 -4.81 -8.72
C GLU A 134 -8.14 -4.82 -10.00
N ASP A 135 -7.46 -3.72 -10.30
CA ASP A 135 -6.58 -3.62 -11.47
C ASP A 135 -5.23 -4.34 -11.26
N PHE A 136 -4.70 -4.35 -10.03
CA PHE A 136 -3.45 -5.04 -9.68
C PHE A 136 -3.57 -6.56 -9.79
N PHE A 137 -4.67 -7.12 -9.27
CA PHE A 137 -4.98 -8.56 -9.32
C PHE A 137 -5.79 -8.96 -10.56
N GLU A 138 -6.07 -8.02 -11.47
CA GLU A 138 -6.83 -8.26 -12.71
C GLU A 138 -8.24 -8.86 -12.46
N LEU A 139 -8.89 -8.43 -11.38
CA LEU A 139 -10.22 -8.84 -10.95
C LEU A 139 -11.29 -7.98 -11.65
N ASN A 140 -11.62 -8.34 -12.90
CA ASN A 140 -12.72 -7.72 -13.67
C ASN A 140 -14.09 -8.30 -13.31
#